data_AF-A0A9Q1CDZ8-F1
#
_entry.id   AF-A0A9Q1CDZ8-F1
#
_cell.length_a   1.000
_cell.length_b   1.000
_cell.length_c   1.000
_cell.angle_alpha   90.00
_cell.angle_beta   90.00
_cell.angle_gamma   90.00
#
_symmetry.space_group_name_H-M   'P 1'
#
loop_
_entity.id
_entity.type
_entity.pdbx_description
1 polymer ?
#
loop_
_entity_poly.entity_id
_entity_poly.type
_entity_poly.pdbx_seq_one_letter_code
_entity_poly.pdbx_strand_id
1 'polypeptide(L)' 'MSFTQTIYNTVFRRTSSYALAIVVGAVFFERFFDQLGDGLFDYMNKGMQSHMQATCSKQWKDLKQDLALRQSSDEDE' A
#
# COMPACT_ATOMS: atom_id res chain seq x y z
N MET A 1 31.97 16.39 12.09
CA MET A 1 31.17 16.26 10.85
C MET A 1 29.70 16.34 11.24
N SER A 2 28.93 17.27 10.68
CA SER A 2 27.49 17.33 10.92
C SER A 2 26.77 16.21 10.18
N PHE A 3 25.75 15.60 10.80
CA PHE A 3 24.91 14.58 10.17
C PHE A 3 24.28 15.07 8.85
N THR A 4 23.84 16.33 8.82
CA THR A 4 23.29 16.97 7.62
C THR A 4 24.31 17.11 6.49
N GLN A 5 25.58 17.40 6.81
CA GLN A 5 26.65 17.48 5.81
C GLN A 5 26.97 16.10 5.21
N THR A 6 26.91 15.04 6.03
CA THR A 6 27.09 13.67 5.56
C THR A 6 25.98 13.28 4.57
N ILE A 7 24.72 13.52 4.90
CA ILE A 7 23.59 13.19 4.01
C ILE A 7 23.69 14.00 2.71
N TYR A 8 24.01 15.29 2.79
CA TYR A 8 24.15 16.12 1.59
C TYR A 8 25.24 15.58 0.66
N ASN A 9 26.42 15.30 1.20
CA ASN A 9 27.54 14.78 0.39
C ASN A 9 27.29 13.38 -0.17
N THR A 10 26.54 12.53 0.55
CA THR A 10 26.30 11.14 0.14
C THR A 10 25.13 11.00 -0.84
N VAL A 11 24.04 11.74 -0.63
CA VAL A 11 22.77 11.52 -1.34
C VAL A 11 22.43 12.67 -2.27
N PHE A 12 22.55 13.92 -1.79
CA PHE A 12 22.03 15.09 -2.49
C PHE A 12 23.04 15.83 -3.39
N ARG A 13 24.34 15.52 -3.28
CA ARG A 13 25.42 16.26 -3.98
C ARG A 13 25.54 15.93 -5.47
N ARG A 14 25.25 14.69 -5.90
CA ARG A 14 25.30 14.29 -7.32
C ARG A 14 23.89 14.07 -7.84
N THR A 15 23.58 14.58 -9.03
CA THR A 15 22.23 14.48 -9.63
C THR A 15 21.78 13.03 -9.81
N SER A 16 22.70 12.12 -10.15
CA SER A 16 22.39 10.68 -10.31
C SER A 16 22.04 9.99 -8.99
N SER A 17 22.78 10.25 -7.91
CA SER A 17 22.46 9.71 -6.57
C SER A 17 21.18 10.35 -6.02
N TYR A 18 20.96 11.63 -6.33
CA TYR A 18 19.76 12.35 -5.94
C TYR A 18 18.50 11.77 -6.58
N ALA A 19 18.51 11.56 -7.90
CA ALA A 19 17.39 10.94 -8.60
C ALA A 19 17.07 9.54 -8.07
N LEU A 20 18.11 8.72 -7.83
CA LEU A 20 17.94 7.39 -7.25
C LEU A 20 17.31 7.46 -5.85
N ALA A 21 17.74 8.40 -5.02
CA ALA A 21 17.18 8.61 -3.69
C ALA A 21 15.72 9.04 -3.72
N ILE A 22 15.32 9.88 -4.71
CA ILE A 22 13.92 10.25 -4.90
C ILE A 22 13.09 9.04 -5.29
N VAL A 23 13.52 8.26 -6.29
CA VAL A 23 12.75 7.10 -6.77
C VAL A 23 12.58 6.07 -5.65
N VAL A 24 13.67 5.73 -4.96
CA VAL A 24 13.62 4.81 -3.82
C VAL A 24 12.73 5.40 -2.72
N GLY A 25 12.94 6.66 -2.36
CA GLY A 25 12.14 7.37 -1.37
C GLY A 25 10.65 7.34 -1.69
N ALA A 26 10.27 7.58 -2.95
CA ALA A 26 8.88 7.57 -3.39
C ALA A 26 8.22 6.21 -3.25
N VAL A 27 8.90 5.12 -3.65
CA VAL A 27 8.35 3.75 -3.53
C VAL A 27 8.14 3.36 -2.05
N PHE A 28 9.11 3.70 -1.19
CA PHE A 28 8.95 3.45 0.26
C PHE A 28 7.87 4.35 0.88
N PHE A 29 7.81 5.61 0.45
CA PHE A 29 6.82 6.56 0.92
C PHE A 29 5.40 6.14 0.55
N GLU A 30 5.15 5.70 -0.67
CA GLU A 30 3.85 5.18 -1.12
C GLU A 30 3.35 4.08 -0.17
N ARG A 31 4.16 3.04 0.06
CA ARG A 31 3.78 1.92 0.93
C ARG A 31 3.53 2.34 2.37
N PHE A 32 4.35 3.25 2.89
CA PHE A 32 4.25 3.70 4.26
C PHE A 32 3.05 4.64 4.46
N PHE A 33 2.83 5.55 3.52
CA PHE A 33 1.74 6.53 3.60
C PHE A 33 0.38 5.91 3.29
N ASP A 34 0.29 4.89 2.45
CA ASP A 34 -0.95 4.14 2.27
C ASP A 34 -1.36 3.49 3.61
N GLN A 35 -0.45 2.76 4.26
CA GLN A 35 -0.74 2.11 5.54
C GLN A 35 -1.01 3.11 6.67
N LEU A 36 -0.24 4.20 6.73
CA LEU A 36 -0.47 5.26 7.71
C LEU A 36 -1.79 5.99 7.46
N GLY A 37 -2.10 6.29 6.20
CA GLY A 37 -3.31 6.98 5.80
C GLY A 37 -4.54 6.18 6.20
N ASP A 38 -4.58 4.90 5.83
CA ASP A 38 -5.63 3.98 6.22
C ASP A 38 -5.75 3.88 7.76
N GLY A 39 -4.62 3.69 8.46
CA GLY A 39 -4.62 3.56 9.92
C GLY A 39 -5.07 4.82 10.66
N LEU A 40 -4.64 5.99 10.21
CA LEU A 40 -5.04 7.27 10.80
C LEU A 40 -6.51 7.58 10.51
N PHE A 41 -6.95 7.31 9.29
CA PHE A 41 -8.35 7.50 8.89
C PHE A 41 -9.28 6.57 9.65
N ASP A 42 -8.92 5.29 9.77
CA ASP A 42 -9.63 4.30 10.56
C ASP A 42 -9.67 4.70 12.04
N TYR A 43 -8.57 5.25 12.56
CA TYR A 43 -8.52 5.75 13.94
C TYR A 43 -9.44 6.94 14.16
N MET A 44 -9.57 7.84 13.18
CA MET A 44 -10.44 9.01 13.27
C MET A 44 -11.92 8.66 13.07
N ASN A 45 -12.22 7.72 12.17
CA ASN A 45 -13.58 7.35 11.77
C ASN A 45 -14.01 5.97 12.29
N LYS A 46 -13.57 5.62 13.51
CA LYS A 46 -13.87 4.34 14.16
C LYS A 46 -15.38 4.07 14.15
N GLY A 47 -15.78 2.95 13.55
CA GLY A 47 -17.16 2.42 13.56
C GLY A 47 -17.87 2.43 12.20
N MET A 48 -17.72 3.50 11.40
CA MET A 48 -18.37 3.58 10.08
C MET A 48 -17.53 2.92 8.99
N GLN A 49 -16.24 3.24 8.98
CA GLN A 49 -15.26 2.77 8.01
C GLN A 49 -15.00 1.26 8.13
N SER A 50 -14.81 0.77 9.37
CA SER A 50 -14.51 -0.64 9.64
C SER A 50 -15.64 -1.58 9.21
N HIS A 51 -16.90 -1.17 9.39
CA HIS A 51 -18.05 -1.96 8.96
C HIS A 51 -18.17 -2.01 7.43
N MET A 52 -17.96 -0.88 6.76
CA MET A 52 -18.01 -0.79 5.30
C MET A 52 -16.90 -1.63 4.64
N GLN A 53 -15.66 -1.52 5.13
CA GLN A 53 -14.52 -2.27 4.59
C GLN A 53 -14.62 -3.77 4.88
N ALA A 54 -15.10 -4.15 6.07
CA ALA A 54 -15.35 -5.55 6.41
C ALA A 54 -16.44 -6.16 5.51
N THR A 55 -17.51 -5.43 5.22
CA THR A 55 -18.61 -5.93 4.37
C THR A 55 -18.15 -6.12 2.92
N CYS A 56 -17.46 -5.13 2.36
CA CYS A 56 -16.97 -5.18 0.97
C CYS A 56 -15.91 -6.26 0.75
N SER A 57 -14.96 -6.41 1.68
CA SER A 57 -13.93 -7.46 1.59
C SER A 57 -14.49 -8.87 1.73
N LYS A 58 -15.56 -9.04 2.53
CA LYS A 58 -16.28 -10.32 2.65
C LYS A 58 -17.01 -10.66 1.37
N GLN A 59 -17.78 -9.72 0.82
CA GLN A 59 -18.49 -9.88 -0.45
C GLN A 59 -17.56 -10.28 -1.60
N TRP A 60 -16.37 -9.68 -1.69
CA TRP A 60 -15.40 -10.01 -2.73
C TRP A 60 -14.84 -11.43 -2.62
N LYS A 61 -14.63 -11.93 -1.39
CA LYS A 61 -14.19 -13.31 -1.17
C LYS A 61 -15.27 -14.31 -1.59
N ASP A 62 -16.52 -14.03 -1.21
CA ASP A 62 -17.66 -14.85 -1.57
C ASP A 62 -17.81 -14.91 -3.11
N LEU A 63 -17.72 -13.77 -3.79
CA LEU A 63 -17.75 -13.70 -5.27
C LEU A 63 -16.62 -14.47 -5.94
N LYS A 64 -15.40 -14.42 -5.39
CA LYS A 64 -14.27 -15.19 -5.92
C LYS A 64 -14.48 -16.69 -5.76
N GLN A 65 -15.07 -17.10 -4.65
CA GLN A 65 -15.38 -18.49 -4.39
C GLN A 65 -16.47 -18.99 -5.35
N ASP A 66 -17.52 -18.20 -5.58
CA ASP A 66 -18.56 -18.51 -6.57
C ASP A 66 -18.00 -18.61 -7.99
N LEU A 67 -17.07 -17.72 -8.37
CA LEU A 67 -16.38 -17.79 -9.67
C LEU A 67 -15.55 -19.07 -9.81
N ALA A 68 -14.79 -19.45 -8.78
CA ALA A 68 -13.99 -20.67 -8.79
C ALA A 68 -14.85 -21.93 -8.92
N LEU A 69 -16.00 -21.97 -8.23
CA LEU A 69 -16.96 -23.08 -8.31
C LEU A 69 -17.60 -23.20 -9.70
N ARG A 70 -17.89 -22.07 -10.35
CA ARG A 70 -18.38 -22.06 -11.73
C ARG A 70 -17.35 -22.63 -12.70
N GLN A 71 -16.09 -22.20 -12.57
CA GLN A 71 -15.02 -22.72 -13.44
C GLN A 71 -14.81 -24.23 -13.29
N SER A 72 -14.92 -24.80 -12.08
CA SER A 72 -14.84 -26.25 -11.91
C SER A 72 -16.05 -26.98 -12.50
N SER A 73 -17.25 -26.37 -12.46
CA SER A 73 -18.45 -27.00 -13.03
C SER A 73 -18.39 -27.10 -14.55
N ASP A 74 -17.75 -26.14 -15.23
CA ASP A 74 -17.59 -26.15 -16.69
C ASP A 74 -16.52 -27.15 -17.16
N GLU A 75 -15.63 -27.62 -16.27
CA GLU A 75 -14.58 -28.62 -16.58
C GLU A 75 -15.09 -30.08 -16.46
N ASP A 76 -16.15 -30.31 -15.68
CA ASP A 76 -16.73 -31.63 -15.41
C ASP A 76 -17.85 -32.04 -16.40
N GLU A 77 -18.27 -31.15 -17.31
CA GLU A 77 -19.31 -31.35 -18.35
C GLU A 77 -18.70 -31.64 -19.74
#